data_AF-A0A535L707-F1
#
_entry.id   AF-A0A535L707-F1
#
_cell.length_a   1.000
_cell.length_b   1.000
_cell.length_c   1.000
_cell.angle_alpha   90.00
_cell.angle_beta   90.00
_cell.angle_gamma   90.00
#
_symmetry.space_group_name_H-M   'P 1'
#
loop_
_entity.id
_entity.type
_entity.pdbx_description
1 polymer ?
#
loop_
_entity_poly.entity_id
_entity_poly.type
_entity_poly.pdbx_seq_one_letter_code
_entity_poly.pdbx_strand_id
1 'polypeptide(L)'
;MQQILVTGGAGKLGRLVVKQLSAAGYSVRGMSRRASPGEDWPGAEWKQADLVTGEGLPRAVQGMDVVVHLAGKGNWKVDFEGTRRLLEVAQEAGVSHLVFISIVGIEKVPYALSKAKLASEDLI
;
A
#
# COMPACT_ATOMS: atom_id res chain seq x y z
N MET A 1 5.44 -20.02 -0.64
CA MET A 1 5.98 -18.90 0.14
C MET A 1 5.11 -17.69 -0.15
N GLN A 2 4.53 -17.07 0.88
CA GLN A 2 3.51 -16.02 0.70
C GLN A 2 4.11 -14.77 0.05
N GLN A 3 3.41 -14.21 -0.93
CA GLN A 3 3.77 -13.03 -1.71
C GLN A 3 3.07 -11.79 -1.15
N ILE A 4 3.85 -10.82 -0.67
CA ILE A 4 3.31 -9.64 0.02
C ILE A 4 3.65 -8.37 -0.75
N LEU A 5 2.62 -7.62 -1.14
CA LEU A 5 2.77 -6.26 -1.65
C LEU A 5 2.74 -5.25 -0.51
N VAL A 6 3.72 -4.35 -0.46
CA VAL A 6 3.76 -3.22 0.47
C VAL A 6 3.61 -1.91 -0.30
N THR A 7 2.43 -1.28 -0.22
CA THR A 7 2.21 0.05 -0.80
C THR A 7 2.88 1.10 0.06
N GLY A 8 3.34 2.21 -0.55
CA GLY A 8 4.12 3.20 0.20
C GLY A 8 5.48 2.66 0.64
N GLY A 9 6.00 1.63 -0.02
CA GLY A 9 7.21 0.90 0.37
C GLY A 9 8.46 1.78 0.52
N ALA A 10 8.57 2.86 -0.27
CA ALA A 10 9.69 3.82 -0.14
C ALA A 10 9.60 4.75 1.08
N GLY A 11 8.45 4.80 1.77
CA GLY A 11 8.22 5.66 2.93
C GLY A 11 8.93 5.15 4.20
N LYS A 12 8.93 5.98 5.26
CA LYS A 12 9.59 5.67 6.54
C LYS A 12 9.12 4.33 7.12
N LEU A 13 7.81 4.14 7.24
CA LEU A 13 7.22 2.89 7.75
C LEU A 13 7.38 1.74 6.74
N GLY A 14 7.12 1.99 5.46
CA GLY A 14 7.22 0.98 4.40
C GLY A 14 8.57 0.28 4.34
N ARG A 15 9.68 1.03 4.44
CA ARG A 15 11.03 0.46 4.46
C ARG A 15 11.25 -0.48 5.64
N LEU A 16 10.75 -0.12 6.82
CA LEU A 16 10.87 -0.96 8.03
C LEU A 16 10.05 -2.24 7.89
N VAL A 17 8.81 -2.13 7.37
CA VAL A 17 7.92 -3.27 7.15
C VAL A 17 8.52 -4.23 6.11
N VAL A 18 9.00 -3.71 4.97
CA VAL A 18 9.66 -4.57 3.96
C VAL A 18 10.88 -5.26 4.56
N LYS A 19 11.74 -4.55 5.28
CA LYS A 19 12.90 -5.16 5.93
C LYS A 19 12.51 -6.30 6.87
N GLN A 20 11.49 -6.10 7.70
CA GLN A 20 11.04 -7.13 8.65
C GLN A 20 10.39 -8.33 7.95
N LEU A 21 9.53 -8.11 6.96
CA LEU A 21 8.90 -9.18 6.20
C LEU A 21 9.93 -10.00 5.42
N SER A 22 10.91 -9.35 4.78
CA SER A 22 12.01 -10.04 4.10
C SER A 22 12.86 -10.85 5.09
N ALA A 23 13.20 -10.28 6.25
CA ALA A 23 13.96 -10.98 7.29
C ALA A 23 13.20 -12.18 7.89
N ALA A 24 11.87 -12.14 7.87
CA ALA A 24 11.00 -13.26 8.26
C ALA A 24 10.84 -14.34 7.16
N GLY A 25 11.47 -14.17 5.99
CA GLY A 25 11.47 -15.16 4.92
C GLY A 25 10.28 -15.06 3.95
N TYR A 26 9.52 -13.96 3.95
CA TYR A 26 8.47 -13.72 2.96
C TYR A 26 9.04 -13.19 1.64
N SER A 27 8.35 -13.45 0.54
CA SER A 27 8.63 -12.78 -0.73
C SER A 27 7.90 -11.44 -0.75
N VAL A 28 8.66 -10.35 -0.78
CA VAL A 28 8.10 -9.00 -0.64
C VAL A 28 8.28 -8.21 -1.93
N ARG A 29 7.24 -7.47 -2.31
CA ARG A 29 7.26 -6.46 -3.37
C ARG A 29 6.93 -5.11 -2.77
N GLY A 30 7.83 -4.13 -2.92
CA GLY A 30 7.55 -2.74 -2.61
C GLY A 30 6.90 -2.02 -3.79
N MET A 31 6.01 -1.09 -3.48
CA MET A 31 5.38 -0.23 -4.49
C MET A 31 5.34 1.22 -4.04
N SER A 32 5.65 2.13 -4.97
CA SER A 32 5.33 3.56 -4.81
C SER A 32 5.23 4.25 -6.18
N ARG A 33 4.82 5.52 -6.17
CA ARG A 33 4.82 6.38 -7.36
C ARG A 33 6.21 6.71 -7.89
N ARG A 34 7.23 6.64 -7.04
CA ARG A 34 8.63 6.91 -7.41
C ARG A 34 9.27 5.65 -7.97
N ALA A 35 10.31 5.85 -8.78
CA ALA A 35 11.22 4.79 -9.20
C ALA A 35 11.87 4.10 -7.98
N SER A 36 12.52 2.96 -8.24
CA SER A 36 13.17 2.15 -7.20
C SER A 36 14.05 3.01 -6.28
N PRO A 37 14.02 2.80 -4.96
CA PRO A 37 14.88 3.52 -4.02
C PRO A 37 16.37 3.15 -4.14
N GLY A 38 16.76 2.37 -5.15
CA GLY A 38 18.16 2.08 -5.47
C GLY A 38 18.78 1.03 -4.55
N GLU A 39 20.09 1.13 -4.35
CA GLU A 39 20.88 0.18 -3.55
C GLU A 39 20.45 0.10 -2.08
N ASP A 40 19.78 1.15 -1.56
CA ASP A 40 19.24 1.20 -0.20
C ASP A 40 17.97 0.34 0.00
N TRP A 41 17.48 -0.33 -1.05
CA TRP A 41 16.33 -1.20 -0.98
C TRP A 41 16.71 -2.57 -0.40
N PRO A 42 16.00 -3.12 0.61
CA PRO A 42 16.42 -4.33 1.34
C PRO A 42 16.23 -5.65 0.57
N GLY A 43 16.41 -5.66 -0.76
CA GLY A 43 16.42 -6.86 -1.58
C GLY A 43 15.03 -7.41 -1.97
N ALA A 44 13.97 -6.62 -1.81
CA ALA A 44 12.62 -6.98 -2.24
C ALA A 44 12.38 -6.62 -3.72
N GLU A 45 11.39 -7.22 -4.39
CA GLU A 45 10.97 -6.75 -5.71
C GLU A 45 10.45 -5.31 -5.62
N TRP A 46 10.57 -4.53 -6.69
CA TRP A 46 10.03 -3.19 -6.76
C TRP A 46 9.12 -3.01 -7.99
N LYS A 47 7.97 -2.36 -7.80
CA LYS A 47 7.12 -1.88 -8.89
C LYS A 47 6.77 -0.41 -8.70
N GLN A 48 6.93 0.36 -9.76
CA GLN A 48 6.40 1.71 -9.81
C GLN A 48 4.91 1.63 -10.17
N ALA A 49 4.06 2.29 -9.38
CA ALA A 49 2.64 2.42 -9.67
C ALA A 49 2.03 3.65 -8.98
N ASP A 50 0.96 4.18 -9.56
CA ASP A 50 0.25 5.33 -9.04
C ASP A 50 -1.19 4.98 -8.64
N LEU A 51 -1.51 5.21 -7.38
CA LEU A 51 -2.84 4.98 -6.83
C LEU A 51 -3.90 5.96 -7.38
N VAL A 52 -3.49 7.18 -7.74
CA VAL A 52 -4.39 8.22 -8.25
C VAL A 52 -4.83 7.89 -9.67
N THR A 53 -3.88 7.53 -10.54
CA THR A 53 -4.17 7.25 -11.96
C THR A 53 -4.51 5.78 -12.21
N GLY A 54 -4.06 4.88 -11.33
CA GLY A 54 -4.15 3.42 -11.53
C GLY A 54 -3.01 2.84 -12.34
N GLU A 55 -2.13 3.69 -12.90
CA GLU A 55 -1.04 3.25 -13.74
C GLU A 55 -0.12 2.29 -12.97
N GLY A 56 0.15 1.13 -13.56
CA GLY A 56 1.03 0.11 -12.99
C GLY A 56 0.41 -0.73 -11.87
N LEU A 57 -0.78 -0.41 -11.34
CA LEU A 57 -1.38 -1.17 -10.24
C LEU A 57 -1.63 -2.65 -10.57
N PRO A 58 -2.22 -3.03 -11.73
CA PRO A 58 -2.45 -4.44 -12.04
C PRO A 58 -1.16 -5.25 -12.02
N ARG A 59 -0.07 -4.69 -12.57
CA ARG A 59 1.25 -5.33 -12.57
C ARG A 59 1.90 -5.37 -11.18
N ALA A 60 1.61 -4.39 -10.33
CA ALA A 60 2.11 -4.38 -8.96
C ALA A 60 1.42 -5.42 -8.07
N VAL A 61 0.14 -5.66 -8.30
CA VAL A 61 -0.69 -6.55 -7.49
C VAL A 61 -0.68 -8.00 -8.01
N GLN A 62 -0.37 -8.22 -9.29
CA GLN A 62 -0.35 -9.55 -9.88
C GLN A 62 0.54 -10.54 -9.10
N GLY A 63 -0.05 -11.69 -8.76
CA GLY A 63 0.59 -12.80 -8.07
C GLY A 63 0.81 -12.60 -6.57
N MET A 64 0.20 -11.57 -5.98
CA MET A 64 0.32 -11.28 -4.54
C MET A 64 -0.81 -11.95 -3.76
N ASP A 65 -0.47 -12.52 -2.60
CA ASP A 65 -1.45 -13.13 -1.69
C ASP A 65 -2.02 -12.10 -0.71
N VAL A 66 -1.19 -11.14 -0.31
CA VAL A 66 -1.48 -10.14 0.73
C VAL A 66 -1.05 -8.74 0.28
N VAL A 67 -1.86 -7.73 0.60
CA VAL A 67 -1.51 -6.31 0.43
C VAL A 67 -1.41 -5.63 1.79
N VAL A 68 -0.24 -5.11 2.13
CA VAL A 68 -0.04 -4.20 3.27
C VAL A 68 -0.09 -2.78 2.75
N HIS A 69 -1.21 -2.09 2.99
CA HIS A 69 -1.47 -0.76 2.46
C HIS A 69 -0.97 0.34 3.42
N LEU A 70 0.21 0.89 3.11
CA LEU A 70 0.86 1.97 3.89
C LEU A 70 0.97 3.28 3.10
N ALA A 71 0.52 3.29 1.84
CA ALA A 71 0.48 4.49 1.04
C ALA A 71 -0.55 5.47 1.62
N GLY A 72 -0.15 6.74 1.73
CA GLY A 72 -1.05 7.80 2.15
C GLY A 72 -0.42 9.17 1.92
N LYS A 73 -1.27 10.16 1.67
CA LYS A 73 -0.89 11.56 1.48
C LYS A 73 -1.79 12.53 2.25
N GLY A 74 -2.83 12.04 2.91
CA GLY A 74 -3.76 12.86 3.66
C GLY A 74 -4.77 13.60 2.77
N ASN A 75 -5.07 13.07 1.60
CA ASN A 75 -6.03 13.71 0.70
C ASN A 75 -6.92 12.67 0.04
N TRP A 76 -8.10 13.13 -0.41
CA TRP A 76 -9.14 12.28 -0.98
C TRP A 76 -8.67 11.43 -2.17
N LYS A 77 -7.89 12.03 -3.08
CA LYS A 77 -7.43 11.37 -4.31
C LYS A 77 -6.53 10.16 -4.05
N VAL A 78 -5.65 10.27 -3.05
CA VAL A 78 -4.71 9.19 -2.71
C VAL A 78 -5.33 8.23 -1.71
N ASP A 79 -5.89 8.76 -0.61
CA ASP A 79 -6.26 7.93 0.53
C ASP A 79 -7.62 7.27 0.33
N PHE A 80 -8.59 7.90 -0.34
CA PHE A 80 -9.91 7.30 -0.56
C PHE A 80 -10.02 6.69 -1.96
N GLU A 81 -9.93 7.52 -3.01
CA GLU A 81 -10.07 7.05 -4.39
C GLU A 81 -8.95 6.07 -4.78
N GLY A 82 -7.73 6.32 -4.30
CA GLY A 82 -6.59 5.45 -4.52
C GLY A 82 -6.71 4.11 -3.79
N THR A 83 -7.21 4.10 -2.55
CA THR A 83 -7.47 2.86 -1.80
C THR A 83 -8.60 2.07 -2.44
N ARG A 84 -9.71 2.70 -2.83
CA ARG A 84 -10.79 2.04 -3.59
C ARG A 84 -10.26 1.35 -4.85
N ARG A 85 -9.45 2.05 -5.65
CA ARG A 85 -8.87 1.48 -6.87
C ARG A 85 -7.92 0.32 -6.58
N LEU A 86 -7.14 0.41 -5.51
CA LEU A 86 -6.27 -0.70 -5.10
C LEU A 86 -7.09 -1.93 -4.69
N LEU A 87 -8.18 -1.74 -3.95
CA LEU A 87 -9.07 -2.82 -3.53
C LEU A 87 -9.68 -3.54 -4.73
N GLU A 88 -10.17 -2.78 -5.72
CA GLU A 88 -10.72 -3.34 -6.97
C GLU A 88 -9.69 -4.22 -7.68
N VAL A 89 -8.49 -3.69 -7.90
CA VAL A 89 -7.41 -4.44 -8.58
C VAL A 89 -6.94 -5.63 -7.74
N ALA A 90 -6.91 -5.51 -6.42
CA ALA A 90 -6.54 -6.61 -5.50
C ALA A 90 -7.57 -7.73 -5.51
N GLN A 91 -8.86 -7.38 -5.50
CA GLN A 91 -9.94 -8.34 -5.61
C GLN A 91 -9.90 -9.08 -6.95
N GLU A 92 -9.73 -8.36 -8.06
CA GLU A 92 -9.60 -8.94 -9.41
C GLU A 92 -8.38 -9.87 -9.54
N ALA A 93 -7.27 -9.53 -8.87
CA ALA A 93 -6.05 -10.33 -8.86
C ALA A 93 -6.09 -11.53 -7.90
N GLY A 94 -7.17 -11.70 -7.12
CA GLY A 94 -7.32 -12.80 -6.16
C GLY A 94 -6.52 -12.63 -4.87
N VAL A 95 -6.19 -11.40 -4.48
CA VAL A 95 -5.56 -11.12 -3.18
C VAL A 95 -6.49 -11.57 -2.07
N SER A 96 -5.99 -12.42 -1.17
CA SER A 96 -6.78 -13.03 -0.10
C SER A 96 -6.93 -12.14 1.13
N HIS A 97 -5.98 -11.24 1.37
CA HIS A 97 -5.96 -10.38 2.56
C HIS A 97 -5.40 -9.00 2.28
N LEU A 98 -6.05 -7.98 2.87
CA LEU A 98 -5.53 -6.62 2.90
C LEU A 98 -5.36 -6.14 4.35
N VAL A 99 -4.20 -5.56 4.65
CA VAL A 99 -3.91 -4.89 5.91
C VAL A 99 -3.90 -3.40 5.66
N PHE A 100 -4.90 -2.70 6.19
CA PHE A 100 -5.00 -1.25 6.12
C PHE A 100 -4.54 -0.62 7.44
N ILE A 101 -3.59 0.32 7.38
CA ILE A 101 -3.18 1.04 8.59
C ILE A 101 -4.01 2.31 8.74
N SER A 102 -4.87 2.34 9.76
CA SER A 102 -5.57 3.56 10.16
C SER A 102 -4.87 4.37 11.27
N ILE A 103 -5.53 5.39 11.82
CA ILE A 103 -5.07 6.19 12.96
C ILE A 103 -6.11 6.03 14.08
N VAL A 104 -5.66 5.67 15.28
CA VAL A 104 -6.55 5.54 16.43
C VAL A 104 -7.21 6.89 16.75
N GLY A 105 -8.53 6.90 16.90
CA GLY A 105 -9.30 8.10 17.26
C GLY A 105 -9.49 9.09 16.11
N ILE A 106 -9.27 8.67 14.85
CA ILE A 106 -9.35 9.55 13.67
C ILE A 106 -10.72 10.21 13.50
N GLU A 107 -11.79 9.57 13.99
CA GLU A 107 -13.16 10.08 14.01
C GLU A 107 -13.32 11.35 14.88
N LYS A 108 -12.42 11.55 15.84
CA LYS A 108 -12.43 12.71 16.77
C LYS A 108 -11.56 13.87 16.28
N VAL A 109 -10.90 13.74 15.13
CA VAL A 109 -9.93 14.72 14.63
C VAL A 109 -10.56 15.62 13.56
N PRO A 110 -10.78 16.93 13.81
CA PRO A 110 -11.53 17.81 12.91
C PRO A 110 -10.68 18.39 11.76
N TYR A 111 -9.74 17.62 11.20
CA TYR A 111 -8.95 18.06 10.04
C TYR A 111 -9.44 17.40 8.75
N ALA A 112 -9.51 18.18 7.66
CA ALA A 112 -9.92 17.67 6.34
C ALA A 112 -9.03 16.51 5.85
N LEU A 113 -7.76 16.52 6.24
CA LEU A 113 -6.78 15.46 6.01
C LEU A 113 -7.24 14.10 6.59
N SER A 114 -7.89 14.14 7.75
CA SER A 114 -8.37 12.97 8.49
C SER A 114 -9.63 12.37 7.87
N LYS A 115 -10.44 13.17 7.17
CA LYS A 115 -11.72 12.73 6.60
C LYS A 115 -11.54 11.69 5.48
N ALA A 116 -10.56 11.88 4.62
CA ALA A 116 -10.30 10.92 3.53
C ALA A 116 -9.93 9.55 4.09
N LYS A 117 -9.03 9.54 5.07
CA LYS A 117 -8.52 8.31 5.67
C LYS A 117 -9.55 7.62 6.56
N LEU A 118 -10.42 8.38 7.24
CA LEU A 118 -11.60 7.86 7.93
C LEU A 118 -12.58 7.23 6.93
N ALA A 119 -12.90 7.90 5.83
CA ALA A 119 -13.80 7.33 4.81
C ALA A 119 -13.23 6.05 4.17
N SER A 120 -11.89 5.91 4.11
CA SER A 120 -11.26 4.69 3.63
C SER A 120 -11.44 3.50 4.57
N GLU A 121 -11.72 3.71 5.86
CA GLU A 121 -12.01 2.61 6.78
C GLU A 121 -13.28 1.86 6.37
N ASP A 122 -14.30 2.58 5.88
CA ASP A 122 -15.56 2.00 5.41
C ASP A 122 -15.42 1.19 4.10
N LEU A 123 -14.26 1.26 3.43
CA LEU A 123 -13.97 0.49 2.22
C LEU A 123 -13.35 -0.88 2.49
N ILE A 124 -12.80 -1.10 3.70
CA ILE A 124 -12.04 -2.31 4.07
C ILE A 124 -12.99 -3.34 4.68
#